data_AF-A0AA39KMC6-F1
#
_entry.id   AF-A0AA39KMC6-F1
#
_cell.length_a   1.000
_cell.length_b   1.000
_cell.length_c   1.000
_cell.angle_alpha   90.00
_cell.angle_beta   90.00
_cell.angle_gamma   90.00
#
_symmetry.space_group_name_H-M   'P 1'
#
loop_
_entity.id
_entity.type
_entity.pdbx_description
1 polymer ?
#
loop_
_entity_poly.entity_id
_entity_poly.type
_entity_poly.pdbx_seq_one_letter_code
_entity_poly.pdbx_strand_id
1 'polypeptide(L)'
;MHQCCPPLSYNNLRYDITLKQYLLNRELNIRESILLLAQLLEGVAHMNSYGIAHRDLKCDNILLDISETSDNCPSLVITDFGCCLADKYHGLYLPFNSHDVDKGGNAALMAPEIVNTEPGPFTNINYTKSDLWTVGTIAYEIFGLKNPFYGDKNNKSTLKNYNYNDNELPPLPECVPPVVSALIKNILKKNIYKRLSTEMAATIMQLYLWVPNIWLSKTSKIPSSNEILQWLLCLTTKVLCEGREIKLLNSNLSDIDRVETKEQINYRRMLSTRSCGRRTMPEYQLIASFLGRVSLVNVKEGLRWIHRNTPMQNI
;
A
#
# COMPACT_ATOMS: atom_id res chain seq x y z
N MET A 1 3.00 -23.40 45.81
CA MET A 1 3.00 -22.06 45.19
C MET A 1 3.27 -22.20 43.70
N HIS A 2 2.26 -22.57 42.91
CA HIS A 2 2.34 -22.48 41.45
C HIS A 2 1.41 -21.35 41.03
N GLN A 3 1.99 -20.16 40.82
CA GLN A 3 1.30 -19.08 40.12
C GLN A 3 1.14 -19.53 38.66
N CYS A 4 -0.09 -19.86 38.29
CA CYS A 4 -0.47 -19.96 36.89
C CYS A 4 -0.41 -18.54 36.29
N CYS A 5 0.43 -18.35 35.28
CA CYS A 5 0.34 -17.19 34.40
C CYS A 5 -1.09 -17.11 33.83
N PRO A 6 -1.70 -15.91 33.75
CA PRO A 6 -2.97 -15.75 33.07
C PRO A 6 -2.79 -16.02 31.57
N PRO A 7 -3.78 -16.62 30.88
CA PRO A 7 -3.69 -16.87 29.45
C PRO A 7 -3.63 -15.53 28.71
N LEU A 8 -2.62 -15.37 27.86
CA LEU A 8 -2.54 -14.31 26.88
C LEU A 8 -3.81 -14.39 26.03
N SER A 9 -4.68 -13.39 26.16
CA SER A 9 -5.80 -13.19 25.24
C SER A 9 -5.23 -12.87 23.87
N TYR A 10 -5.08 -13.89 23.02
CA TYR A 10 -4.97 -13.67 21.58
C TYR A 10 -6.25 -12.97 21.16
N ASN A 11 -6.18 -11.65 20.96
CA ASN A 11 -7.17 -10.95 20.17
C ASN A 11 -7.13 -11.61 18.79
N ASN A 12 -8.05 -12.53 18.53
CA ASN A 12 -8.29 -13.05 17.19
C ASN A 12 -8.76 -11.87 16.33
N LEU A 13 -7.80 -11.18 15.70
CA LEU A 13 -8.07 -10.20 14.66
C LEU A 13 -8.74 -10.96 13.52
N ARG A 14 -10.08 -10.94 13.51
CA ARG A 14 -10.89 -11.49 12.44
C ARG A 14 -11.12 -10.37 11.45
N TYR A 15 -10.35 -10.36 10.36
CA TYR A 15 -10.64 -9.47 9.25
C TYR A 15 -11.96 -9.89 8.59
N ASP A 16 -12.71 -8.91 8.12
CA ASP A 16 -14.10 -9.12 7.71
C ASP A 16 -14.21 -9.75 6.33
N ILE A 17 -13.33 -9.35 5.40
CA ILE A 17 -13.48 -9.65 3.97
C ILE A 17 -12.12 -9.58 3.24
N THR A 18 -11.98 -10.31 2.14
CA THR A 18 -10.82 -10.15 1.25
C THR A 18 -10.99 -8.93 0.35
N LEU A 19 -9.88 -8.33 -0.13
CA LEU A 19 -9.93 -7.24 -1.09
C LEU A 19 -10.71 -7.65 -2.35
N LYS A 20 -10.56 -8.89 -2.81
CA LYS A 20 -11.30 -9.42 -3.95
C LYS A 20 -12.81 -9.37 -3.73
N GLN A 21 -13.28 -9.89 -2.59
CA GLN A 21 -14.71 -9.88 -2.26
C GLN A 21 -15.22 -8.44 -2.05
N TYR A 22 -14.39 -7.55 -1.53
CA TYR A 22 -14.71 -6.14 -1.36
C TYR A 22 -14.92 -5.42 -2.71
N LEU A 23 -14.01 -5.63 -3.66
CA LEU A 23 -14.07 -5.03 -5.01
C LEU A 23 -15.20 -5.61 -5.87
N LEU A 24 -15.60 -6.86 -5.65
CA LEU A 24 -16.71 -7.47 -6.40
C LEU A 24 -18.08 -6.88 -6.03
N ASN A 25 -18.24 -6.40 -4.80
CA ASN A 25 -19.54 -5.98 -4.26
C ASN A 25 -19.71 -4.45 -4.19
N ARG A 26 -18.67 -3.67 -4.51
CA ARG A 26 -18.67 -2.21 -4.33
C ARG A 26 -17.87 -1.51 -5.41
N GLU A 27 -18.39 -0.37 -5.87
CA GLU A 27 -17.61 0.61 -6.60
C GLU A 27 -16.91 1.52 -5.60
N LEU A 28 -15.57 1.56 -5.66
CA LEU A 28 -14.78 2.41 -4.78
C LEU A 28 -14.78 3.84 -5.28
N ASN A 29 -14.85 4.80 -4.35
CA ASN A 29 -14.53 6.18 -4.69
C ASN A 29 -13.02 6.33 -4.91
N ILE A 30 -12.62 7.35 -5.66
CA ILE A 30 -11.21 7.53 -6.04
C ILE A 30 -10.28 7.68 -4.83
N ARG A 31 -10.73 8.34 -3.76
CA ARG A 31 -9.93 8.55 -2.54
C ARG A 31 -9.67 7.22 -1.84
N GLU A 32 -10.69 6.37 -1.74
CA GLU A 32 -10.59 5.05 -1.15
C GLU A 32 -9.64 4.14 -1.94
N SER A 33 -9.74 4.09 -3.27
CA SER A 33 -8.79 3.38 -4.13
C SER A 33 -7.35 3.83 -3.91
N ILE A 34 -7.15 5.15 -3.82
CA ILE A 34 -5.84 5.77 -3.56
C ILE A 34 -5.29 5.37 -2.19
N LEU A 35 -6.12 5.35 -1.14
CA LEU A 35 -5.72 4.97 0.21
C LEU A 35 -5.41 3.47 0.31
N LEU A 36 -6.19 2.61 -0.34
CA LEU A 36 -5.91 1.16 -0.42
C LEU A 36 -4.57 0.89 -1.11
N LEU A 37 -4.30 1.56 -2.24
CA LEU A 37 -3.02 1.44 -2.93
C LEU A 37 -1.86 1.92 -2.04
N ALA A 38 -2.04 3.03 -1.33
CA ALA A 38 -1.04 3.54 -0.41
C ALA A 38 -0.72 2.54 0.72
N GLN A 39 -1.75 1.92 1.31
CA GLN A 39 -1.57 0.91 2.37
C GLN A 39 -0.83 -0.32 1.84
N LEU A 40 -1.19 -0.79 0.64
CA LEU A 40 -0.53 -1.92 0.01
C LEU A 40 0.94 -1.62 -0.33
N LEU A 41 1.24 -0.42 -0.83
CA LEU A 41 2.61 0.03 -1.09
C LEU A 41 3.45 0.13 0.19
N GLU A 42 2.88 0.62 1.30
CA GLU A 42 3.56 0.62 2.61
C GLU A 42 3.85 -0.79 3.11
N GLY A 43 2.88 -1.71 2.99
CA GLY A 43 3.06 -3.11 3.36
C GLY A 43 4.21 -3.77 2.58
N VAL A 44 4.25 -3.56 1.27
CA VAL A 44 5.34 -4.10 0.41
C VAL A 44 6.68 -3.42 0.68
N ALA A 45 6.71 -2.10 0.91
CA ALA A 45 7.93 -1.41 1.30
C ALA A 45 8.47 -1.93 2.64
N HIS A 46 7.58 -2.24 3.59
CA HIS A 46 7.95 -2.82 4.88
C HIS A 46 8.52 -4.23 4.74
N MET A 47 7.87 -5.14 4.01
CA MET A 47 8.42 -6.49 3.79
C MET A 47 9.82 -6.42 3.13
N ASN A 48 9.95 -5.58 2.11
CA ASN A 48 11.18 -5.42 1.36
C ASN A 48 12.33 -4.86 2.22
N SER A 49 12.07 -3.94 3.14
CA SER A 49 13.10 -3.39 4.03
C SER A 49 13.64 -4.42 5.04
N TYR A 50 12.87 -5.47 5.33
CA TYR A 50 13.29 -6.62 6.13
C TYR A 50 13.85 -7.78 5.29
N GLY A 51 14.03 -7.58 3.98
CA GLY A 51 14.55 -8.62 3.08
C GLY A 51 13.56 -9.74 2.79
N ILE A 52 12.25 -9.48 2.97
CA ILE A 52 11.17 -10.45 2.75
C ILE A 52 10.46 -10.14 1.43
N ALA A 53 10.24 -11.18 0.62
CA ALA A 53 9.33 -11.10 -0.53
C ALA A 53 8.14 -12.04 -0.30
N HIS A 54 6.93 -11.56 -0.53
CA HIS A 54 5.70 -12.32 -0.34
C HIS A 54 5.51 -13.41 -1.41
N ARG A 55 5.83 -13.10 -2.68
CA ARG A 55 5.75 -14.00 -3.86
C ARG A 55 4.36 -14.50 -4.26
N ASP A 56 3.34 -14.41 -3.42
CA ASP A 56 1.95 -14.75 -3.77
C ASP A 56 0.94 -13.62 -3.47
N LEU A 57 1.29 -12.38 -3.80
CA LEU A 57 0.37 -11.25 -3.66
C LEU A 57 -0.76 -11.37 -4.69
N LYS A 58 -2.00 -11.29 -4.20
CA LYS A 58 -3.23 -11.27 -4.98
C LYS A 58 -4.36 -10.72 -4.12
N CYS A 59 -5.45 -10.26 -4.72
CA CYS A 59 -6.59 -9.72 -3.97
C CYS A 59 -7.21 -10.72 -2.98
N ASP A 60 -7.04 -12.03 -3.17
CA ASP A 60 -7.46 -13.06 -2.21
C ASP A 60 -6.60 -13.07 -0.92
N ASN A 61 -5.31 -12.70 -1.02
CA ASN A 61 -4.33 -12.68 0.08
C ASN A 61 -4.16 -11.28 0.69
N ILE A 62 -5.13 -10.40 0.45
CA ILE A 62 -5.22 -9.08 1.05
C ILE A 62 -6.54 -9.03 1.81
N LEU A 63 -6.48 -8.75 3.10
CA LEU A 63 -7.66 -8.68 3.96
C LEU A 63 -7.96 -7.23 4.31
N LEU A 64 -9.24 -6.94 4.51
CA LEU A 64 -9.73 -5.63 4.90
C LEU A 64 -10.46 -5.73 6.24
N ASP A 65 -10.17 -4.77 7.12
CA ASP A 65 -10.96 -4.48 8.31
C ASP A 65 -11.91 -3.31 7.98
N ILE A 66 -13.21 -3.59 7.98
CA ILE A 66 -14.28 -2.64 7.66
C ILE A 66 -14.98 -2.15 8.94
N SER A 67 -14.49 -2.50 10.13
CA SER A 67 -15.15 -2.17 11.41
C SER A 67 -15.29 -0.66 11.65
N GLU A 68 -14.39 0.15 11.07
CA GLU A 68 -14.39 1.62 11.16
C GLU A 68 -15.04 2.33 9.95
N THR A 69 -15.83 1.62 9.14
CA THR A 69 -16.44 2.15 7.91
C THR A 69 -17.39 3.34 8.06
N SER A 70 -17.64 3.83 9.27
CA SER A 70 -18.29 5.15 9.43
C SER A 70 -17.48 6.27 8.78
N ASP A 71 -16.16 6.09 8.61
CA ASP A 71 -15.26 7.04 7.98
C ASP A 71 -14.50 6.41 6.77
N ASN A 72 -15.26 6.11 5.71
CA ASN A 72 -14.89 6.05 4.28
C ASN A 72 -13.69 5.21 3.74
N CYS A 73 -12.80 4.61 4.54
CA CYS A 73 -11.75 3.73 4.02
C CYS A 73 -11.41 2.59 5.00
N PRO A 74 -11.33 1.33 4.54
CA PRO A 74 -10.94 0.22 5.41
C PRO A 74 -9.43 0.12 5.63
N SER A 75 -9.03 -0.52 6.72
CA SER A 75 -7.63 -0.88 6.97
C SER A 75 -7.27 -2.13 6.16
N LEU A 76 -6.16 -2.07 5.44
CA LEU A 76 -5.66 -3.16 4.58
C LEU A 76 -4.50 -3.88 5.25
N VAL A 77 -4.51 -5.21 5.19
CA VAL A 77 -3.38 -6.03 5.59
C VAL A 77 -3.03 -7.08 4.54
N ILE A 78 -1.74 -7.41 4.46
CA ILE A 78 -1.22 -8.52 3.65
C ILE A 78 -1.23 -9.78 4.51
N THR A 79 -1.75 -10.90 3.98
CA THR A 79 -1.82 -12.19 4.68
C THR A 79 -1.24 -13.30 3.81
N ASP A 80 -1.17 -14.52 4.38
CA ASP A 80 -0.74 -15.75 3.70
C ASP A 80 0.71 -15.72 3.19
N PHE A 81 1.63 -15.67 4.14
CA PHE A 81 3.07 -15.74 3.90
C PHE A 81 3.57 -17.17 3.61
N GLY A 82 2.70 -18.13 3.28
CA GLY A 82 3.09 -19.53 3.04
C GLY A 82 4.08 -19.70 1.87
N CYS A 83 4.06 -18.78 0.92
CA CYS A 83 4.99 -18.73 -0.20
C CYS A 83 6.12 -17.69 -0.01
N CYS A 84 6.31 -17.08 1.15
CA CYS A 84 7.28 -15.99 1.27
C CYS A 84 8.74 -16.46 1.13
N LEU A 85 9.60 -15.57 0.65
CA LEU A 85 11.06 -15.69 0.74
C LEU A 85 11.51 -14.86 1.93
N ALA A 86 12.20 -15.49 2.88
CA ALA A 86 12.77 -14.86 4.07
C ALA A 86 14.14 -15.48 4.39
N ASP A 87 15.05 -15.43 3.42
CA ASP A 87 16.40 -15.99 3.56
C ASP A 87 17.33 -14.96 4.23
N LYS A 88 17.89 -15.29 5.39
CA LYS A 88 18.82 -14.41 6.12
C LYS A 88 20.18 -14.27 5.45
N TYR A 89 20.59 -15.25 4.64
CA TYR A 89 21.90 -15.27 4.00
C TYR A 89 21.89 -14.54 2.67
N HIS A 90 20.87 -14.80 1.84
CA HIS A 90 20.78 -14.23 0.49
C HIS A 90 19.76 -13.07 0.39
N GLY A 91 18.98 -12.82 1.44
CA GLY A 91 17.98 -11.76 1.47
C GLY A 91 16.92 -11.96 0.38
N LEU A 92 16.83 -10.99 -0.53
CA LEU A 92 15.88 -10.96 -1.64
C LEU A 92 16.43 -11.59 -2.93
N TYR A 93 17.58 -12.26 -2.87
CA TYR A 93 18.16 -13.00 -3.97
C TYR A 93 18.02 -14.49 -3.71
N LEU A 94 17.50 -15.23 -4.67
CA LEU A 94 17.35 -16.69 -4.55
C LEU A 94 18.28 -17.38 -5.53
N PRO A 95 19.25 -18.20 -5.07
CA PRO A 95 20.05 -19.04 -5.94
C PRO A 95 19.17 -19.94 -6.80
N PHE A 96 19.40 -19.92 -8.11
CA PHE A 96 18.56 -20.61 -9.09
C PHE A 96 19.42 -21.50 -9.98
N ASN A 97 19.80 -22.66 -9.45
CA ASN A 97 20.71 -23.61 -10.06
C ASN A 97 20.01 -24.72 -10.88
N SER A 98 18.73 -24.97 -10.64
CA SER A 98 17.92 -25.95 -11.37
C SER A 98 16.47 -25.48 -11.52
N HIS A 99 15.71 -26.12 -12.42
CA HIS A 99 14.29 -25.85 -12.61
C HIS A 99 13.40 -26.30 -11.44
N ASP A 100 13.92 -27.13 -10.52
CA ASP A 100 13.18 -27.63 -9.36
C ASP A 100 13.05 -26.59 -8.23
N VAL A 101 13.81 -25.49 -8.32
CA VAL A 101 13.75 -24.40 -7.35
C VAL A 101 12.41 -23.68 -7.48
N ASP A 102 11.66 -23.65 -6.37
CA ASP A 102 10.38 -22.96 -6.29
C ASP A 102 10.54 -21.44 -6.41
N LYS A 103 10.07 -20.90 -7.54
CA LYS A 103 10.00 -19.45 -7.80
C LYS A 103 8.88 -18.75 -7.00
N GLY A 104 8.04 -19.51 -6.30
CA GLY A 104 7.00 -19.07 -5.38
C GLY A 104 5.68 -18.69 -6.05
N GLY A 105 4.56 -18.94 -5.36
CA GLY A 105 3.25 -18.35 -5.64
C GLY A 105 2.65 -18.58 -7.04
N ASN A 106 1.72 -17.69 -7.40
CA ASN A 106 0.95 -17.74 -8.64
C ASN A 106 1.77 -17.28 -9.86
N ALA A 107 2.05 -18.22 -10.78
CA ALA A 107 2.83 -17.99 -12.00
C ALA A 107 2.31 -16.85 -12.90
N ALA A 108 1.01 -16.53 -12.88
CA ALA A 108 0.44 -15.45 -13.68
C ALA A 108 0.78 -14.04 -13.12
N LEU A 109 1.10 -13.95 -11.83
CA LEU A 109 1.40 -12.71 -11.12
C LEU A 109 2.88 -12.56 -10.76
N MET A 110 3.72 -13.51 -11.20
CA MET A 110 5.17 -13.38 -11.12
C MET A 110 5.66 -12.23 -11.99
N ALA A 111 6.58 -11.43 -11.46
CA ALA A 111 7.17 -10.33 -12.19
C ALA A 111 8.03 -10.82 -13.37
N PRO A 112 8.24 -9.99 -14.43
CA PRO A 112 8.89 -10.43 -15.65
C PRO A 112 10.35 -10.87 -15.44
N GLU A 113 11.05 -10.26 -14.50
CA GLU A 113 12.40 -10.65 -14.10
C GLU A 113 12.46 -12.04 -13.45
N ILE A 114 11.36 -12.53 -12.88
CA ILE A 114 11.29 -13.84 -12.21
C ILE A 114 11.00 -14.93 -13.24
N VAL A 115 9.99 -14.70 -14.07
CA VAL A 115 9.55 -15.68 -15.08
C VAL A 115 10.60 -15.90 -16.16
N ASN A 116 11.25 -14.83 -16.64
CA ASN A 116 12.24 -14.90 -17.71
C ASN A 116 13.64 -15.33 -17.24
N THR A 117 13.86 -15.55 -15.94
CA THR A 117 15.16 -16.03 -15.44
C THR A 117 15.28 -17.54 -15.66
N GLU A 118 16.35 -17.95 -16.32
CA GLU A 118 16.71 -19.35 -16.57
C GLU A 118 17.75 -19.85 -15.56
N PRO A 119 17.71 -21.13 -15.13
CA PRO A 119 18.60 -21.63 -14.09
C PRO A 119 20.02 -21.77 -14.60
N GLY A 120 20.98 -21.63 -13.69
CA GLY A 120 22.40 -21.82 -13.99
C GLY A 120 23.27 -21.83 -12.73
N PRO A 121 24.53 -22.30 -12.82
CA PRO A 121 25.40 -22.51 -11.66
C PRO A 121 25.65 -21.27 -10.80
N PHE A 122 25.46 -20.07 -11.35
CA PHE A 122 25.67 -18.77 -10.69
C PHE A 122 24.50 -17.81 -10.90
N THR A 123 23.33 -18.33 -11.28
CA THR A 123 22.15 -17.48 -11.49
C THR A 123 21.44 -17.25 -10.16
N ASN A 124 21.02 -16.00 -9.93
CA ASN A 124 20.17 -15.63 -8.82
C ASN A 124 18.91 -14.94 -9.35
N ILE A 125 17.76 -15.33 -8.83
CA ILE A 125 16.50 -14.61 -9.06
C ILE A 125 16.45 -13.41 -8.11
N ASN A 126 16.14 -12.24 -8.65
CA ASN A 126 16.08 -10.99 -7.89
C ASN A 126 14.63 -10.61 -7.56
N TYR A 127 14.23 -10.74 -6.29
CA TYR A 127 12.89 -10.38 -5.81
C TYR A 127 12.76 -8.94 -5.30
N THR A 128 13.81 -8.12 -5.38
CA THR A 128 13.83 -6.77 -4.77
C THR A 128 12.71 -5.83 -5.23
N LYS A 129 12.11 -6.07 -6.40
CA LYS A 129 10.99 -5.29 -6.93
C LYS A 129 9.86 -6.15 -7.49
N SER A 130 9.86 -7.46 -7.18
CA SER A 130 8.88 -8.43 -7.70
C SER A 130 7.48 -8.12 -7.16
N ASP A 131 7.33 -8.09 -5.83
CA ASP A 131 6.04 -7.80 -5.19
C ASP A 131 5.49 -6.42 -5.61
N LEU A 132 6.37 -5.44 -5.82
CA LEU A 132 5.98 -4.13 -6.32
C LEU A 132 5.31 -4.23 -7.69
N TRP A 133 5.85 -5.02 -8.61
CA TRP A 133 5.21 -5.24 -9.91
C TRP A 133 3.82 -5.86 -9.74
N THR A 134 3.68 -6.84 -8.85
CA THR A 134 2.40 -7.46 -8.53
C THR A 134 1.39 -6.45 -7.97
N VAL A 135 1.82 -5.51 -7.11
CA VAL A 135 1.00 -4.36 -6.67
C VAL A 135 0.50 -3.53 -7.85
N GLY A 136 1.33 -3.30 -8.87
CA GLY A 136 0.91 -2.62 -10.09
C GLY A 136 -0.24 -3.33 -10.82
N THR A 137 -0.27 -4.66 -10.78
CA THR A 137 -1.37 -5.44 -11.38
C THR A 137 -2.65 -5.32 -10.56
N ILE A 138 -2.54 -5.42 -9.22
CA ILE A 138 -3.64 -5.28 -8.27
C ILE A 138 -4.22 -3.86 -8.30
N ALA A 139 -3.39 -2.85 -8.60
CA ALA A 139 -3.85 -1.47 -8.75
C ALA A 139 -4.94 -1.33 -9.82
N TYR A 140 -4.90 -2.09 -10.93
CA TYR A 140 -5.99 -2.07 -11.91
C TYR A 140 -7.32 -2.50 -11.28
N GLU A 141 -7.31 -3.55 -10.47
CA GLU A 141 -8.49 -4.04 -9.76
C GLU A 141 -9.00 -3.01 -8.75
N ILE A 142 -8.10 -2.37 -8.00
CA ILE A 142 -8.43 -1.29 -7.05
C ILE A 142 -9.08 -0.07 -7.74
N PHE A 143 -8.72 0.21 -9.00
CA PHE A 143 -9.32 1.29 -9.81
C PHE A 143 -10.46 0.81 -10.73
N GLY A 144 -11.08 -0.34 -10.43
CA GLY A 144 -12.28 -0.83 -11.10
C GLY A 144 -12.05 -1.44 -12.48
N LEU A 145 -10.79 -1.68 -12.87
CA LEU A 145 -10.44 -2.35 -14.11
C LEU A 145 -10.13 -3.83 -13.87
N LYS A 146 -10.15 -4.63 -14.94
CA LYS A 146 -9.65 -6.01 -14.89
C LYS A 146 -8.13 -6.02 -14.75
N ASN A 147 -7.60 -6.98 -14.01
CA ASN A 147 -6.17 -7.22 -13.95
C ASN A 147 -5.65 -7.57 -15.36
N PRO A 148 -4.65 -6.86 -15.91
CA PRO A 148 -4.17 -7.11 -17.28
C PRO A 148 -3.51 -8.49 -17.46
N PHE A 149 -2.97 -9.07 -16.38
CA PHE A 149 -2.16 -10.29 -16.41
C PHE A 149 -2.86 -11.50 -15.77
N TYR A 150 -3.91 -11.25 -14.99
CA TYR A 150 -4.65 -12.29 -14.27
C TYR A 150 -6.10 -12.32 -14.73
N GLY A 151 -6.57 -13.51 -15.09
CA GLY A 151 -7.92 -13.74 -15.59
C GLY A 151 -8.58 -14.89 -14.85
N ASP A 152 -9.90 -14.81 -14.64
CA ASP A 152 -10.69 -15.91 -14.08
C ASP A 152 -11.07 -16.93 -15.18
N LYS A 153 -11.63 -18.07 -14.80
CA LYS A 153 -11.99 -19.20 -15.69
C LYS A 153 -12.76 -18.80 -16.96
N ASN A 154 -13.55 -17.73 -16.88
CA ASN A 154 -14.38 -17.23 -17.98
C ASN A 154 -13.74 -16.11 -18.81
N ASN A 155 -12.63 -15.51 -18.35
CA ASN A 155 -11.97 -14.38 -19.00
C ASN A 155 -10.45 -14.57 -18.96
N LYS A 156 -9.84 -14.92 -20.09
CA LYS A 156 -8.38 -15.04 -20.20
C LYS A 156 -7.70 -13.68 -19.94
N SER A 157 -6.48 -13.73 -19.39
CA SER A 157 -5.63 -12.54 -19.26
C SER A 157 -5.38 -11.90 -20.63
N THR A 158 -5.43 -10.58 -20.69
CA THR A 158 -5.17 -9.84 -21.94
C THR A 158 -3.69 -9.84 -22.28
N LEU A 159 -2.83 -9.74 -21.26
CA LEU A 159 -1.38 -9.72 -21.40
C LEU A 159 -0.75 -10.95 -20.74
N LYS A 160 0.51 -11.19 -21.08
CA LYS A 160 1.37 -12.20 -20.47
C LYS A 160 2.56 -11.52 -19.81
N ASN A 161 2.79 -11.86 -18.54
CA ASN A 161 3.85 -11.27 -17.72
C ASN A 161 5.27 -11.45 -18.29
N TYR A 162 5.53 -12.50 -19.07
CA TYR A 162 6.86 -12.76 -19.63
C TYR A 162 7.20 -11.92 -20.87
N ASN A 163 6.24 -11.54 -21.73
CA ASN A 163 6.52 -10.94 -23.04
C ASN A 163 5.78 -9.62 -23.39
N TYR A 164 4.92 -9.08 -22.52
CA TYR A 164 4.22 -7.83 -22.81
C TYR A 164 5.18 -6.64 -23.04
N ASN A 165 4.69 -5.66 -23.78
CA ASN A 165 5.31 -4.34 -23.92
C ASN A 165 4.62 -3.32 -23.00
N ASP A 166 5.40 -2.39 -22.44
CA ASP A 166 4.88 -1.35 -21.52
C ASP A 166 3.74 -0.51 -22.16
N ASN A 167 3.74 -0.36 -23.49
CA ASN A 167 2.71 0.39 -24.24
C ASN A 167 1.39 -0.37 -24.45
N GLU A 168 1.36 -1.67 -24.20
CA GLU A 168 0.16 -2.52 -24.32
C GLU A 168 -0.69 -2.51 -23.04
N LEU A 169 -0.19 -1.89 -21.97
CA LEU A 169 -0.92 -1.72 -20.72
C LEU A 169 -2.21 -0.92 -20.96
N PRO A 170 -3.39 -1.42 -20.52
CA PRO A 170 -4.64 -0.70 -20.69
C PRO A 170 -4.58 0.70 -20.05
N PRO A 171 -5.23 1.72 -20.63
CA PRO A 171 -5.30 3.03 -20.00
C PRO A 171 -6.08 2.95 -18.68
N LEU A 172 -5.56 3.60 -17.64
CA LEU A 172 -6.29 3.81 -16.39
C LEU A 172 -7.40 4.85 -16.60
N PRO A 173 -8.50 4.81 -15.81
CA PRO A 173 -9.61 5.76 -15.93
C PRO A 173 -9.15 7.22 -15.72
N GLU A 174 -9.83 8.18 -16.35
CA GLU A 174 -9.48 9.61 -16.26
C GLU A 174 -9.60 10.18 -14.84
N CYS A 175 -10.41 9.55 -13.98
CA CYS A 175 -10.52 9.92 -12.58
C CYS A 175 -9.25 9.63 -11.77
N VAL A 176 -8.34 8.78 -12.29
CA VAL A 176 -7.06 8.47 -11.64
C VAL A 176 -6.09 9.63 -11.80
N PRO A 177 -5.58 10.22 -10.71
CA PRO A 177 -4.65 11.34 -10.78
C PRO A 177 -3.42 11.03 -11.63
N PRO A 178 -2.90 11.98 -12.43
CA PRO A 178 -1.76 11.73 -13.31
C PRO A 178 -0.51 11.18 -12.61
N VAL A 179 -0.24 11.63 -11.37
CA VAL A 179 0.85 11.10 -10.53
C VAL A 179 0.69 9.60 -10.27
N VAL A 180 -0.53 9.19 -9.87
CA VAL A 180 -0.86 7.80 -9.54
C VAL A 180 -0.83 6.93 -10.80
N SER A 181 -1.37 7.43 -11.91
CA SER A 181 -1.30 6.76 -13.22
C SER A 181 0.15 6.55 -13.68
N ALA A 182 0.99 7.59 -13.57
CA ALA A 182 2.42 7.48 -13.89
C ALA A 182 3.14 6.50 -12.96
N LEU A 183 2.76 6.44 -11.67
CA LEU A 183 3.37 5.54 -10.69
C LEU A 183 3.05 4.09 -11.04
N ILE A 184 1.79 3.76 -11.32
CA ILE A 184 1.36 2.40 -11.71
C ILE A 184 2.07 1.98 -13.01
N LYS A 185 2.13 2.86 -14.01
CA LYS A 185 2.87 2.61 -15.25
C LYS A 185 4.36 2.36 -15.01
N ASN A 186 4.99 3.09 -14.09
CA ASN A 186 6.39 2.89 -13.75
C ASN A 186 6.62 1.54 -13.04
N ILE A 187 5.76 1.21 -12.08
CA ILE A 187 5.79 -0.04 -11.33
C ILE A 187 5.66 -1.25 -12.28
N LEU A 188 4.83 -1.14 -13.33
CA LEU A 188 4.65 -2.18 -14.33
C LEU A 188 5.68 -2.16 -15.46
N LYS A 189 6.80 -1.46 -15.33
CA LYS A 189 7.88 -1.59 -16.31
C LYS A 189 8.47 -2.99 -16.30
N LYS A 190 8.63 -3.59 -17.48
CA LYS A 190 9.25 -4.91 -17.65
C LYS A 190 10.70 -4.94 -17.16
N ASN A 191 11.46 -3.87 -17.41
CA ASN A 191 12.85 -3.77 -16.98
C ASN A 191 12.94 -3.32 -15.51
N ILE A 192 13.44 -4.20 -14.64
CA ILE A 192 13.63 -3.98 -13.20
C ILE A 192 14.46 -2.72 -12.87
N TYR A 193 15.44 -2.35 -13.69
CA TYR A 193 16.30 -1.19 -13.47
C TYR A 193 15.60 0.14 -13.80
N LYS A 194 14.55 0.10 -14.63
CA LYS A 194 13.71 1.28 -14.93
C LYS A 194 12.54 1.43 -13.96
N ARG A 195 12.23 0.38 -13.19
CA ARG A 195 11.19 0.35 -12.15
C ARG A 195 11.71 1.03 -10.89
N LEU A 196 10.87 1.82 -10.24
CA LEU A 196 11.16 2.41 -8.92
C LEU A 196 11.45 1.31 -7.87
N SER A 197 12.17 1.65 -6.80
CA SER A 197 12.23 0.80 -5.61
C SER A 197 10.88 0.81 -4.88
N THR A 198 10.64 -0.23 -4.06
CA THR A 198 9.46 -0.35 -3.20
C THR A 198 9.29 0.89 -2.30
N GLU A 199 10.37 1.30 -1.65
CA GLU A 199 10.41 2.46 -0.78
C GLU A 199 10.12 3.77 -1.53
N MET A 200 10.68 3.95 -2.73
CA MET A 200 10.45 5.17 -3.51
C MET A 200 9.01 5.24 -4.02
N ALA A 201 8.44 4.12 -4.47
CA ALA A 201 7.05 4.05 -4.91
C ALA A 201 6.08 4.40 -3.77
N ALA A 202 6.28 3.82 -2.58
CA ALA A 202 5.52 4.15 -1.38
C ALA A 202 5.72 5.63 -0.98
N THR A 203 6.95 6.15 -1.04
CA THR A 203 7.25 7.56 -0.77
C THR A 203 6.51 8.51 -1.71
N ILE A 204 6.52 8.26 -3.03
CA ILE A 204 5.79 9.09 -4.00
C ILE A 204 4.28 9.10 -3.70
N MET A 205 3.72 7.95 -3.32
CA MET A 205 2.32 7.84 -2.93
C MET A 205 2.00 8.66 -1.68
N GLN A 206 2.86 8.60 -0.65
CA GLN A 206 2.74 9.41 0.56
C GLN A 206 2.91 10.90 0.28
N LEU A 207 3.84 11.28 -0.60
CA LEU A 207 4.01 12.67 -1.00
C LEU A 207 2.73 13.19 -1.67
N TYR A 208 2.19 12.45 -2.64
CA TYR A 208 0.94 12.82 -3.32
C TYR A 208 -0.22 13.05 -2.33
N LEU A 209 -0.31 12.26 -1.26
CA LEU A 209 -1.37 12.37 -0.26
C LEU A 209 -1.20 13.56 0.68
N TRP A 210 0.03 13.89 1.09
CA TRP A 210 0.24 14.71 2.31
C TRP A 210 1.08 15.97 2.12
N VAL A 211 1.79 16.14 1.00
CA VAL A 211 2.54 17.39 0.78
C VAL A 211 1.59 18.54 0.44
N PRO A 212 2.01 19.79 0.71
CA PRO A 212 1.30 20.95 0.20
C PRO A 212 1.19 20.89 -1.34
N ASN A 213 0.01 21.18 -1.89
CA ASN A 213 -0.23 21.14 -3.34
C ASN A 213 0.80 21.93 -4.16
N ILE A 214 1.32 23.03 -3.59
CA ILE A 214 2.34 23.85 -4.25
C ILE A 214 3.63 23.06 -4.55
N TRP A 215 3.96 22.04 -3.77
CA TRP A 215 5.13 21.17 -3.98
C TRP A 215 4.93 20.13 -5.08
N LEU A 216 3.68 19.81 -5.44
CA LEU A 216 3.37 18.88 -6.53
C LEU A 216 3.47 19.56 -7.90
N SER A 217 3.40 20.89 -7.95
CA SER A 217 3.47 21.66 -9.19
C SER A 217 4.85 21.56 -9.83
N LYS A 218 4.88 21.27 -11.14
CA LYS A 218 6.10 21.16 -11.96
C LYS A 218 6.90 22.47 -12.05
N THR A 219 6.25 23.61 -11.88
CA THR A 219 6.90 24.93 -11.89
C THR A 219 7.44 25.35 -10.53
N SER A 220 7.11 24.59 -9.47
CA SER A 220 7.57 24.87 -8.12
C SER A 220 9.03 24.48 -7.93
N LYS A 221 9.75 25.25 -7.11
CA LYS A 221 11.07 24.85 -6.65
C LYS A 221 10.94 23.72 -5.63
N ILE A 222 11.84 22.74 -5.71
CA ILE A 222 11.95 21.71 -4.68
C ILE A 222 12.23 22.37 -3.32
N PRO A 223 11.46 22.05 -2.26
CA PRO A 223 11.65 22.64 -0.94
C PRO A 223 13.04 22.33 -0.38
N SER A 224 13.54 23.27 0.43
CA SER A 224 14.75 23.13 1.21
C SER A 224 14.62 22.02 2.27
N SER A 225 15.75 21.56 2.80
CA SER A 225 15.74 20.55 3.87
C SER A 225 14.95 21.04 5.10
N ASN A 226 15.01 22.34 5.42
CA ASN A 226 14.31 22.91 6.57
C ASN A 226 12.80 22.94 6.37
N GLU A 227 12.32 23.31 5.18
CA GLU A 227 10.88 23.26 4.86
C GLU A 227 10.34 21.83 4.93
N ILE A 228 11.11 20.84 4.44
CA ILE A 228 10.74 19.43 4.55
C ILE A 228 10.68 18.99 6.02
N LEU A 229 11.69 19.33 6.84
CA LEU A 229 11.72 18.97 8.26
C LEU A 229 10.56 19.60 9.03
N GLN A 230 10.22 20.86 8.74
CA GLN A 230 9.06 21.53 9.33
C GLN A 230 7.75 20.84 8.94
N TRP A 231 7.58 20.46 7.66
CA TRP A 231 6.42 19.71 7.21
C TRP A 231 6.31 18.34 7.90
N LEU A 232 7.41 17.59 8.01
CA LEU A 232 7.45 16.31 8.72
C LEU A 232 7.10 16.45 10.21
N LEU A 233 7.57 17.53 10.86
CA LEU A 233 7.21 17.84 12.23
C LEU A 233 5.71 18.12 12.36
N CYS A 234 5.13 18.90 11.45
CA CYS A 234 3.67 19.13 11.42
C CYS A 234 2.88 17.83 11.24
N LEU A 235 3.32 16.92 10.35
CA LEU A 235 2.68 15.62 10.18
C LEU A 235 2.76 14.78 11.46
N THR A 236 3.91 14.77 12.12
CA THR A 236 4.11 14.07 13.40
C THR A 236 3.16 14.59 14.47
N THR A 237 3.09 15.92 14.64
CA THR A 237 2.18 16.57 15.60
C THR A 237 0.73 16.22 15.30
N LYS A 238 0.34 16.22 14.02
CA LYS A 238 -1.02 15.88 13.63
C LYS A 238 -1.39 14.44 14.02
N VAL A 239 -0.51 13.47 13.79
CA VAL A 239 -0.73 12.08 14.22
C VAL A 239 -0.79 11.95 15.75
N LEU A 240 0.14 12.58 16.47
CA LEU A 240 0.24 12.44 17.92
C LEU A 240 -0.89 13.13 18.69
N CYS A 241 -1.32 14.31 18.22
CA CYS A 241 -2.31 15.12 18.91
C CYS A 241 -3.74 14.72 18.55
N GLU A 242 -4.02 14.40 17.28
CA GLU A 242 -5.38 14.07 16.84
C GLU A 242 -5.67 12.56 16.94
N GLY A 243 -4.66 11.69 16.83
CA GLY A 243 -4.83 10.24 16.93
C GLY A 243 -5.10 9.71 18.34
N ARG A 244 -4.90 10.53 19.39
CA ARG A 244 -5.03 10.12 20.81
C ARG A 244 -6.44 10.25 21.38
N GLU A 245 -7.31 11.09 20.83
CA GLU A 245 -8.64 11.30 21.42
C GLU A 245 -9.54 10.05 21.40
N ILE A 246 -9.24 9.05 20.56
CA ILE A 246 -10.00 7.80 20.49
C ILE A 246 -9.81 6.93 21.75
N LYS A 247 -8.63 6.99 22.42
CA LYS A 247 -8.38 6.19 23.62
C LYS A 247 -9.03 6.76 24.88
N LEU A 248 -9.13 8.09 24.99
CA LEU A 248 -9.63 8.75 26.20
C LEU A 248 -11.16 8.70 26.34
N LEU A 249 -11.91 8.61 25.23
CA LEU A 249 -13.36 8.40 25.31
C LEU A 249 -13.73 7.00 25.82
N ASN A 250 -12.88 5.99 25.58
CA ASN A 250 -13.15 4.63 26.02
C ASN A 250 -12.69 4.34 27.46
N SER A 251 -11.77 5.14 28.02
CA SER A 251 -11.23 4.92 29.38
C SER A 251 -11.99 5.65 30.49
N ASN A 252 -12.82 6.64 30.16
CA ASN A 252 -13.57 7.44 31.15
C ASN A 252 -15.01 6.96 31.38
N LEU A 253 -15.40 5.80 30.86
CA LEU A 253 -16.66 5.14 31.20
C LEU A 253 -16.50 4.28 32.45
N SER A 254 -16.25 4.95 33.58
CA SER A 254 -16.52 4.39 34.90
C SER A 254 -18.01 4.58 35.23
N ASP A 255 -18.78 3.50 35.11
CA ASP A 255 -19.92 3.06 35.92
C ASP A 255 -21.11 3.98 36.30
N ILE A 256 -21.29 5.21 35.77
CA ILE A 256 -22.42 6.05 36.26
C ILE A 256 -23.61 6.29 35.31
N ASP A 257 -23.55 6.15 33.99
CA ASP A 257 -24.77 6.37 33.17
C ASP A 257 -24.96 5.32 32.06
N ARG A 258 -25.58 4.19 32.42
CA ARG A 258 -26.05 3.17 31.47
C ARG A 258 -27.42 3.51 30.89
N VAL A 259 -27.59 4.63 30.18
CA VAL A 259 -28.62 4.79 29.15
C VAL A 259 -28.19 5.82 28.09
N GLU A 260 -27.10 5.57 27.35
CA GLU A 260 -26.94 6.20 26.03
C GLU A 260 -27.15 5.11 24.96
N THR A 261 -28.11 5.32 24.06
CA THR A 261 -28.41 4.39 22.97
C THR A 261 -27.24 4.37 21.98
N LYS A 262 -27.00 3.24 21.30
CA LYS A 262 -25.98 3.11 20.23
C LYS A 262 -26.06 4.24 19.20
N GLU A 263 -27.25 4.77 18.96
CA GLU A 263 -27.49 5.92 18.09
C GLU A 263 -26.89 7.23 18.62
N GLN A 264 -26.93 7.50 19.93
CA GLN A 264 -26.34 8.71 20.52
C GLN A 264 -24.81 8.66 20.52
N ILE A 265 -24.22 7.49 20.73
CA ILE A 265 -22.76 7.28 20.62
C ILE A 265 -22.31 7.47 19.16
N ASN A 266 -23.05 6.91 18.19
CA ASN A 266 -22.80 7.11 16.77
C ASN A 266 -23.00 8.58 16.35
N TYR A 267 -24.02 9.25 16.87
CA TYR A 267 -24.29 10.66 16.60
C TYR A 267 -23.20 11.59 17.15
N ARG A 268 -22.69 11.33 18.37
CA ARG A 268 -21.53 12.06 18.92
C ARG A 268 -20.26 11.78 18.13
N ARG A 269 -20.00 10.54 17.71
CA ARG A 269 -18.87 10.21 16.81
C ARG A 269 -18.97 10.96 15.48
N MET A 270 -20.14 10.96 14.86
CA MET A 270 -20.40 11.68 13.60
C MET A 270 -20.25 13.21 13.73
N LEU A 271 -20.67 13.79 14.85
CA LEU A 271 -20.48 15.23 15.12
C LEU A 271 -19.01 15.56 15.40
N SER A 272 -18.28 14.63 16.02
CA SER A 272 -16.85 14.77 16.33
C SER A 272 -15.96 14.69 15.08
N THR A 273 -16.34 13.88 14.08
CA THR A 273 -15.60 13.75 12.80
C THR A 273 -15.93 14.88 11.82
N ARG A 274 -17.18 15.37 11.77
CA ARG A 274 -17.59 16.43 10.82
C ARG A 274 -17.08 17.83 11.16
N SER A 275 -16.71 18.10 12.40
CA SER A 275 -16.46 19.48 12.87
C SER A 275 -14.98 19.89 12.89
N CYS A 276 -14.04 18.96 12.68
CA CYS A 276 -12.64 19.20 13.07
C CYS A 276 -11.58 18.56 12.16
N GLY A 277 -11.78 18.46 10.84
CA GLY A 277 -10.70 18.04 9.92
C GLY A 277 -9.94 16.75 10.29
N ARG A 278 -10.58 15.87 11.07
CA ARG A 278 -10.00 14.65 11.64
C ARG A 278 -9.82 13.62 10.54
N ARG A 279 -8.66 12.97 10.56
CA ARG A 279 -8.35 11.89 9.63
C ARG A 279 -8.91 10.57 10.14
N THR A 280 -9.03 9.60 9.24
CA THR A 280 -9.45 8.25 9.58
C THR A 280 -8.25 7.48 10.18
N MET A 281 -8.50 6.38 10.90
CA MET A 281 -7.41 5.56 11.45
C MET A 281 -6.43 5.05 10.38
N PRO A 282 -6.88 4.55 9.20
CA PRO A 282 -5.96 4.21 8.11
C PRO A 282 -5.07 5.36 7.66
N GLU A 283 -5.60 6.59 7.62
CA GLU A 283 -4.80 7.76 7.26
C GLU A 283 -3.72 8.07 8.32
N TYR A 284 -4.04 7.95 9.62
CA TYR A 284 -3.04 8.08 10.68
C TYR A 284 -1.99 6.97 10.62
N GLN A 285 -2.38 5.72 10.34
CA GLN A 285 -1.47 4.60 10.17
C GLN A 285 -0.52 4.81 8.97
N LEU A 286 -1.03 5.31 7.84
CA LEU A 286 -0.21 5.65 6.67
C LEU A 286 0.83 6.72 6.99
N ILE A 287 0.44 7.80 7.67
CA ILE A 287 1.37 8.87 8.03
C ILE A 287 2.40 8.36 9.03
N ALA A 288 1.99 7.60 10.05
CA ALA A 288 2.91 7.03 11.04
C ALA A 288 3.91 6.05 10.38
N SER A 289 3.43 5.20 9.48
CA SER A 289 4.27 4.27 8.71
C SER A 289 5.30 5.01 7.87
N PHE A 290 4.86 6.05 7.14
CA PHE A 290 5.74 6.92 6.36
C PHE A 290 6.81 7.60 7.23
N LEU A 291 6.41 8.21 8.35
CA LEU A 291 7.32 8.88 9.28
C LEU A 291 8.35 7.90 9.89
N GLY A 292 8.00 6.63 10.06
CA GLY A 292 8.90 5.59 10.57
C GLY A 292 10.05 5.22 9.64
N ARG A 293 9.96 5.55 8.34
CA ARG A 293 10.98 5.22 7.32
C ARG A 293 11.46 6.41 6.48
N VAL A 294 10.94 7.61 6.74
CA VAL A 294 11.20 8.78 5.87
C VAL A 294 12.68 9.16 5.86
N SER A 295 13.21 9.48 4.68
CA SER A 295 14.52 10.11 4.51
C SER A 295 14.41 11.39 3.68
N LEU A 296 15.20 12.41 4.01
CA LEU A 296 15.22 13.67 3.26
C LEU A 296 15.61 13.47 1.79
N VAL A 297 16.47 12.49 1.52
CA VAL A 297 16.88 12.12 0.16
C VAL A 297 15.69 11.59 -0.62
N ASN A 298 14.94 10.64 -0.05
CA ASN A 298 13.81 10.04 -0.74
C ASN A 298 12.65 11.01 -0.92
N VAL A 299 12.42 11.94 0.01
CA VAL A 299 11.43 13.02 -0.17
C VAL A 299 11.81 13.90 -1.37
N LYS A 300 13.06 14.36 -1.47
CA LYS A 300 13.51 15.22 -2.57
C LYS A 300 13.48 14.49 -3.91
N GLU A 301 13.95 13.24 -3.96
CA GLU A 301 13.90 12.42 -5.17
C GLU A 301 12.46 12.09 -5.59
N GLY A 302 11.57 11.81 -4.63
CA GLY A 302 10.15 11.60 -4.89
C GLY A 302 9.48 12.83 -5.50
N LEU A 303 9.75 14.03 -4.96
CA LEU A 303 9.25 15.29 -5.54
C LEU A 303 9.81 15.54 -6.95
N ARG A 304 11.11 15.31 -7.18
CA ARG A 304 11.72 15.38 -8.52
C ARG A 304 11.05 14.42 -9.50
N TRP A 305 10.78 13.20 -9.04
CA TRP A 305 10.11 12.19 -9.84
C TRP A 305 8.69 12.65 -10.20
N ILE A 306 7.94 13.19 -9.24
CA ILE A 306 6.60 13.75 -9.47
C ILE A 306 6.67 14.85 -10.54
N HIS A 307 7.52 15.86 -10.37
CA HIS A 307 7.66 16.97 -11.33
C HIS A 307 8.02 16.52 -12.76
N ARG A 308 8.81 15.46 -12.90
CA ARG A 308 9.20 14.91 -14.20
C ARG A 308 8.07 14.14 -14.88
N ASN A 309 7.21 13.48 -14.10
CA ASN A 309 6.24 12.51 -14.61
C ASN A 309 4.79 13.01 -14.56
N THR A 310 4.53 14.22 -14.04
CA THR A 310 3.23 14.87 -14.16
C THR A 310 3.15 15.73 -15.42
N PRO A 311 2.04 15.65 -16.17
CA PRO A 311 1.74 16.62 -17.22
C PRO A 311 1.58 18.02 -16.59
N MET A 312 1.83 19.07 -17.38
CA MET A 312 1.48 20.42 -16.92
C MET A 312 -0.03 20.45 -16.70
N GLN A 313 -0.46 20.78 -15.48
CA GLN A 313 -1.82 21.21 -15.27
C GLN A 313 -1.95 22.54 -16.00
N ASN A 314 -2.74 22.57 -17.08
CA ASN A 314 -3.20 23.84 -17.63
C ASN A 314 -4.03 24.49 -16.52
N ILE A 315 -3.51 25.61 -16.00
CA ILE A 315 -4.22 26.52 -15.09
C ILE A 315 -5.36 27.18 -15.88
#